data_AF-A0A0C2WU51-F1
#
_entry.id   AF-A0A0C2WU51-F1
#
_cell.length_a   1.000
_cell.length_b   1.000
_cell.length_c   1.000
_cell.angle_alpha   90.00
_cell.angle_beta   90.00
_cell.angle_gamma   90.00
#
_symmetry.space_group_name_H-M   'P 1'
#
loop_
_entity.id
_entity.type
_entity.pdbx_description
1 polymer ?
#
loop_
_entity_poly.entity_id
_entity_poly.type
_entity_poly.pdbx_seq_one_letter_code
_entity_poly.pdbx_strand_id
1 'polypeptide(L)'
;MDVDQLPLTPLEVQARNHGLLCAIGFLIILPLGTLFARYARTFTNKWLYVHWSIQFFIAGPIILTGWYFGYQLAENLGATPHFQQSPHQQIGLALLILYLVQVFLGPFIHWFKFHSLFHGHRPPLSYLHVILGLSILALASYQVHYGLYFEWIDFVGVQPIPTWTLNTWLALTIIFWALYGIGWALLPRQFRLEKEFRQKLNSND
;
A
#
# COMPACT_ATOMS: atom_id res chain seq x y z
N MET A 1 -35.22 -9.88 -18.10
CA MET A 1 -34.05 -9.01 -18.39
C MET A 1 -32.99 -9.41 -17.41
N ASP A 2 -31.82 -9.78 -17.91
CA ASP A 2 -30.67 -10.07 -17.06
C ASP A 2 -30.17 -8.74 -16.49
N VAL A 3 -30.28 -8.57 -15.18
CA VAL A 3 -29.93 -7.30 -14.50
C VAL A 3 -28.43 -6.97 -14.66
N ASP A 4 -27.62 -7.98 -14.98
CA ASP A 4 -26.18 -7.88 -15.25
C ASP A 4 -25.83 -7.16 -16.57
N GLN A 5 -26.81 -6.84 -17.42
CA GLN A 5 -26.60 -6.19 -18.72
C GLN A 5 -26.99 -4.71 -18.78
N LEU A 6 -27.50 -4.14 -17.68
CA LEU A 6 -27.83 -2.73 -17.65
C LEU A 6 -26.55 -1.86 -17.61
N PRO A 7 -26.50 -0.75 -18.37
CA PRO A 7 -25.36 0.15 -18.31
C PRO A 7 -25.25 0.78 -16.92
N LEU A 8 -24.03 0.84 -16.38
CA LEU A 8 -23.76 1.50 -15.12
C LEU A 8 -24.13 2.98 -15.19
N THR A 9 -24.73 3.48 -14.12
CA THR A 9 -24.96 4.91 -13.91
C THR A 9 -23.64 5.68 -13.79
N PRO A 10 -23.62 7.01 -14.00
CA PRO A 10 -22.42 7.81 -13.81
C PRO A 10 -21.78 7.67 -12.42
N LEU A 11 -22.59 7.53 -11.37
CA LEU A 11 -22.12 7.32 -10.00
C LEU A 11 -21.46 5.94 -9.82
N GLU A 12 -22.09 4.88 -10.35
CA GLU A 12 -21.51 3.53 -10.33
C GLU A 12 -20.20 3.46 -11.13
N VAL A 13 -20.10 4.16 -12.27
CA VAL A 13 -18.84 4.27 -13.02
C VAL A 13 -17.76 4.96 -12.20
N GLN A 14 -18.10 6.05 -11.50
CA GLN A 14 -17.15 6.78 -10.65
C GLN A 14 -16.68 5.93 -9.46
N ALA A 15 -17.60 5.22 -8.79
CA ALA A 15 -17.28 4.29 -7.71
C ALA A 15 -16.40 3.13 -8.18
N ARG A 16 -16.71 2.57 -9.35
CA ARG A 16 -15.87 1.54 -9.99
C ARG A 16 -14.47 2.06 -10.28
N ASN A 17 -14.34 3.27 -10.81
CA ASN A 17 -13.04 3.86 -11.12
C ASN A 17 -12.22 4.13 -9.84
N HIS A 18 -12.86 4.66 -8.79
CA HIS A 18 -12.27 4.77 -7.45
C HIS A 18 -11.75 3.42 -6.96
N GLY A 19 -12.62 2.40 -6.93
CA GLY A 19 -12.30 1.06 -6.45
C GLY A 19 -11.16 0.41 -7.23
N LEU A 20 -11.19 0.48 -8.56
CA LEU A 20 -10.15 -0.07 -9.43
C LEU A 20 -8.79 0.60 -9.20
N LEU A 21 -8.73 1.93 -9.22
CA LEU A 21 -7.46 2.65 -9.05
C LEU A 21 -6.89 2.44 -7.64
N CYS A 22 -7.73 2.50 -6.60
CA CYS A 22 -7.30 2.22 -5.24
C CYS A 22 -6.81 0.77 -5.07
N ALA A 23 -7.52 -0.22 -5.62
CA ALA A 23 -7.10 -1.62 -5.56
C ALA A 23 -5.79 -1.85 -6.34
N ILE A 24 -5.63 -1.29 -7.53
CA ILE A 24 -4.38 -1.38 -8.31
C ILE A 24 -3.23 -0.74 -7.54
N GLY A 25 -3.39 0.49 -7.06
CA GLY A 25 -2.36 1.21 -6.32
C GLY A 25 -1.95 0.46 -5.05
N PHE A 26 -2.92 0.16 -4.19
CA PHE A 26 -2.65 -0.39 -2.86
C PHE A 26 -2.43 -1.90 -2.79
N LEU A 27 -3.09 -2.71 -3.64
CA LEU A 27 -2.99 -4.18 -3.57
C LEU A 27 -2.11 -4.79 -4.65
N ILE A 28 -1.66 -4.01 -5.63
CA ILE A 28 -0.74 -4.49 -6.67
C ILE A 28 0.56 -3.71 -6.62
N ILE A 29 0.55 -2.40 -6.92
CA ILE A 29 1.79 -1.63 -7.10
C ILE A 29 2.58 -1.52 -5.79
N LEU A 30 1.95 -1.13 -4.68
CA LEU A 30 2.64 -1.03 -3.38
C LEU A 30 3.22 -2.37 -2.89
N PRO A 31 2.47 -3.50 -2.95
CA PRO A 31 2.98 -4.83 -2.69
C PRO A 31 4.16 -5.23 -3.57
N LEU A 32 4.10 -4.96 -4.88
CA LEU A 32 5.20 -5.28 -5.79
C LEU A 32 6.49 -4.52 -5.42
N GLY A 33 6.39 -3.21 -5.14
CA GLY A 33 7.54 -2.44 -4.65
C GLY A 33 8.10 -2.96 -3.33
N THR A 34 7.21 -3.42 -2.43
CA THR A 34 7.59 -3.99 -1.13
C THR A 34 8.27 -5.35 -1.26
N LEU A 35 7.72 -6.25 -2.07
CA LEU A 35 8.30 -7.56 -2.36
C LEU A 35 9.65 -7.39 -3.07
N PHE A 36 9.75 -6.50 -4.05
CA PHE A 36 11.01 -6.20 -4.71
C PHE A 36 12.09 -5.79 -3.69
N ALA A 37 11.79 -4.87 -2.77
CA ALA A 37 12.74 -4.48 -1.73
C ALA A 37 13.14 -5.66 -0.82
N ARG A 38 12.18 -6.51 -0.43
CA ARG A 38 12.41 -7.69 0.40
C ARG A 38 13.40 -8.65 -0.24
N TYR A 39 13.23 -8.96 -1.53
CA TYR A 39 14.10 -9.90 -2.24
C TYR A 39 15.41 -9.27 -2.70
N ALA A 40 15.40 -8.04 -3.24
CA ALA A 40 16.55 -7.42 -3.88
C ALA A 40 17.61 -6.88 -2.90
N ARG A 41 17.22 -6.50 -1.67
CA ARG A 41 18.13 -5.83 -0.72
C ARG A 41 19.37 -6.63 -0.29
N THR A 42 19.37 -7.94 -0.52
CA THR A 42 20.52 -8.81 -0.20
C THR A 42 21.42 -9.10 -1.41
N PHE A 43 21.11 -8.51 -2.57
CA PHE A 43 21.81 -8.73 -3.85
C PHE A 43 22.29 -7.45 -4.52
N THR A 44 21.62 -6.32 -4.31
CA THR A 44 21.98 -5.04 -4.97
C THR A 44 21.69 -3.86 -4.07
N ASN A 45 22.53 -2.82 -4.09
CA ASN A 45 22.30 -1.56 -3.38
C ASN A 45 21.28 -0.64 -4.07
N LYS A 46 20.89 -0.94 -5.32
CA LYS A 46 19.88 -0.19 -6.07
C LYS A 46 18.46 -0.42 -5.55
N TRP A 47 18.27 -1.38 -4.64
CA TRP A 47 16.96 -1.78 -4.13
C TRP A 47 16.15 -0.61 -3.57
N LEU A 48 16.83 0.32 -2.88
CA LEU A 48 16.18 1.47 -2.23
C LEU A 48 15.59 2.44 -3.26
N TYR A 49 16.36 2.76 -4.30
CA TYR A 49 15.92 3.67 -5.36
C TYR A 49 14.72 3.08 -6.10
N VAL A 50 14.81 1.81 -6.52
CA VAL A 50 13.71 1.15 -7.24
C VAL A 50 12.46 1.04 -6.36
N HIS A 51 12.61 0.64 -5.10
CA HIS A 51 11.49 0.59 -4.16
C HIS A 51 10.80 1.95 -4.04
N TRP A 52 11.57 3.00 -3.74
CA TRP A 52 11.03 4.35 -3.58
C TRP A 52 10.39 4.87 -4.88
N SER A 53 11.00 4.61 -6.04
CA SER A 53 10.43 5.01 -7.32
C SER A 53 9.09 4.35 -7.60
N ILE A 54 8.95 3.05 -7.31
CA ILE A 54 7.67 2.34 -7.46
C ILE A 54 6.63 2.94 -6.51
N GLN A 55 6.98 3.17 -5.24
CA GLN A 55 6.01 3.71 -4.28
C GLN A 55 5.61 5.14 -4.64
N PHE A 56 6.56 6.03 -4.87
CA PHE A 56 6.26 7.46 -5.05
C PHE A 56 5.76 7.79 -6.47
N PHE A 57 6.51 7.42 -7.51
CA PHE A 57 6.23 7.86 -8.88
C PHE A 57 5.19 7.03 -9.62
N ILE A 58 5.01 5.76 -9.23
CA ILE A 58 4.04 4.87 -9.89
C ILE A 58 2.77 4.75 -9.04
N ALA A 59 2.89 4.29 -7.79
CA ALA A 59 1.71 4.09 -6.95
C ALA A 59 1.07 5.41 -6.53
N GLY A 60 1.86 6.45 -6.23
CA GLY A 60 1.39 7.76 -5.79
C GLY A 60 0.32 8.37 -6.69
N PRO A 61 0.59 8.61 -7.99
CA PRO A 61 -0.41 9.16 -8.90
C PRO A 61 -1.68 8.31 -8.98
N ILE A 62 -1.54 6.98 -9.09
CA ILE A 62 -2.68 6.05 -9.18
C ILE A 62 -3.56 6.14 -7.93
N ILE A 63 -2.95 6.11 -6.73
CA ILE A 63 -3.64 6.19 -5.44
C ILE A 63 -4.33 7.54 -5.29
N LEU A 64 -3.65 8.64 -5.61
CA LEU A 64 -4.21 9.99 -5.50
C LEU A 64 -5.40 10.18 -6.46
N THR A 65 -5.31 9.69 -7.70
CA THR A 65 -6.44 9.72 -8.64
C THR A 65 -7.60 8.84 -8.16
N GLY A 66 -7.31 7.64 -7.67
CA GLY A 66 -8.33 6.76 -7.10
C GLY A 66 -9.05 7.42 -5.93
N TRP A 67 -8.30 7.95 -4.97
CA TRP A 67 -8.86 8.66 -3.82
C TRP A 67 -9.69 9.89 -4.24
N TYR A 68 -9.21 10.66 -5.23
CA TYR A 68 -9.95 11.81 -5.76
C TYR A 68 -11.32 11.43 -6.33
N PHE A 69 -11.43 10.30 -7.04
CA PHE A 69 -12.75 9.81 -7.47
C PHE A 69 -13.66 9.44 -6.30
N GLY A 70 -13.11 8.92 -5.20
CA GLY A 70 -13.87 8.65 -3.97
C GLY A 70 -14.36 9.93 -3.29
N TYR A 71 -13.52 10.97 -3.29
CA TYR A 71 -13.89 12.30 -2.80
C TYR A 71 -15.05 12.90 -3.62
N GLN A 72 -14.92 12.91 -4.96
CA GLN A 72 -15.97 13.41 -5.85
C GLN A 72 -17.25 12.58 -5.76
N LEU A 73 -17.14 11.27 -5.57
CA LEU A 73 -18.30 10.41 -5.36
C LEU A 73 -19.06 10.79 -4.08
N ALA A 74 -18.34 10.99 -2.98
CA ALA A 74 -18.95 11.43 -1.72
C ALA A 74 -19.63 12.80 -1.88
N GLU A 75 -18.99 13.75 -2.58
CA GLU A 75 -19.59 15.05 -2.90
C GLU A 75 -20.89 14.91 -3.69
N ASN A 76 -20.87 14.09 -4.75
CA ASN A 76 -22.04 13.85 -5.61
C ASN A 76 -23.20 13.15 -4.88
N LEU A 77 -22.90 12.37 -3.85
CA LEU A 77 -23.90 11.74 -2.98
C LEU A 77 -24.40 12.67 -1.85
N GLY A 78 -23.90 13.90 -1.77
CA GLY A 78 -24.28 14.85 -0.72
C GLY A 78 -23.74 14.46 0.67
N ALA A 79 -22.62 13.74 0.73
CA ALA A 79 -22.01 13.25 1.96
C ALA A 79 -21.38 14.38 2.80
N THR A 80 -22.22 15.15 3.51
CA THR A 80 -21.78 16.28 4.36
C THR A 80 -21.98 15.99 5.85
N PRO A 81 -20.98 16.23 6.72
CA PRO A 81 -19.61 16.64 6.38
C PRO A 81 -18.80 15.50 5.72
N HIS A 82 -17.81 15.89 4.92
CA HIS A 82 -16.92 14.92 4.25
C HIS A 82 -16.17 14.05 5.25
N PHE A 83 -15.95 12.79 4.85
CA PHE A 83 -15.21 11.78 5.61
C PHE A 83 -15.86 11.31 6.90
N GLN A 84 -17.15 11.55 7.10
CA GLN A 84 -17.87 11.22 8.33
C GLN A 84 -19.08 10.32 8.12
N GLN A 85 -19.42 9.99 6.87
CA GLN A 85 -20.64 9.22 6.58
C GLN A 85 -20.46 7.70 6.75
N SER A 86 -19.22 7.20 6.66
CA SER A 86 -18.94 5.77 6.82
C SER A 86 -17.55 5.53 7.39
N PRO A 87 -17.33 4.36 8.04
CA PRO A 87 -15.99 3.89 8.39
C PRO A 87 -15.06 3.81 7.18
N HIS A 88 -15.61 3.56 5.97
CA HIS A 88 -14.81 3.51 4.75
C HIS A 88 -14.14 4.85 4.44
N GLN A 89 -14.86 5.96 4.58
CA GLN A 89 -14.29 7.28 4.31
C GLN A 89 -13.23 7.68 5.36
N GLN A 90 -13.49 7.40 6.64
CA GLN A 90 -12.58 7.71 7.75
C GLN A 90 -11.26 6.95 7.62
N ILE A 91 -11.37 5.62 7.49
CA ILE A 91 -10.19 4.75 7.38
C ILE A 91 -9.49 4.99 6.04
N GLY A 92 -10.22 5.30 4.96
CA GLY A 92 -9.63 5.65 3.66
C GLY A 92 -8.78 6.92 3.71
N LEU A 93 -9.26 7.97 4.40
CA LEU A 93 -8.46 9.18 4.65
C LEU A 93 -7.24 8.88 5.52
N ALA A 94 -7.42 8.12 6.61
CA ALA A 94 -6.31 7.73 7.46
C ALA A 94 -5.25 6.93 6.68
N LEU A 95 -5.68 5.98 5.85
CA LEU A 95 -4.81 5.18 4.99
C LEU A 95 -4.01 6.04 4.00
N LEU A 96 -4.64 7.05 3.38
CA LEU A 96 -3.95 8.00 2.50
C LEU A 96 -2.87 8.79 3.27
N ILE A 97 -3.20 9.31 4.45
CA ILE A 97 -2.25 10.06 5.30
C ILE A 97 -1.07 9.15 5.69
N LEU A 98 -1.34 7.93 6.16
CA LEU A 98 -0.32 6.95 6.52
C LEU A 98 0.58 6.62 5.32
N TYR A 99 -0.01 6.44 4.14
CA TYR A 99 0.74 6.23 2.90
C TYR A 99 1.69 7.39 2.58
N LEU A 100 1.22 8.64 2.63
CA LEU A 100 2.06 9.81 2.37
C LEU A 100 3.20 9.90 3.38
N VAL A 101 2.91 9.75 4.68
CA VAL A 101 3.91 9.70 5.74
C VAL A 101 4.96 8.62 5.45
N GLN A 102 4.53 7.41 5.08
CA GLN A 102 5.41 6.28 4.83
C GLN A 102 6.36 6.53 3.65
N VAL A 103 5.88 7.14 2.56
CA VAL A 103 6.70 7.41 1.37
C VAL A 103 7.75 8.48 1.62
N PHE A 104 7.50 9.46 2.48
CA PHE A 104 8.50 10.46 2.87
C PHE A 104 9.41 9.99 4.01
N LEU A 105 8.91 9.15 4.92
CA LEU A 105 9.68 8.58 6.03
C LEU A 105 10.85 7.71 5.53
N GLY A 106 10.63 6.90 4.48
CA GLY A 106 11.66 6.01 3.94
C GLY A 106 12.94 6.75 3.52
N PRO A 107 12.86 7.69 2.55
CA PRO A 107 14.01 8.49 2.14
C PRO A 107 14.59 9.34 3.26
N PHE A 108 13.75 9.88 4.16
CA PHE A 108 14.23 10.61 5.34
C PHE A 108 15.19 9.75 6.20
N ILE A 109 14.84 8.50 6.49
CA ILE A 109 15.70 7.59 7.26
C ILE A 109 17.02 7.29 6.52
N HIS A 110 16.96 7.14 5.20
CA HIS A 110 18.10 6.68 4.40
C HIS A 110 19.05 7.80 3.96
N TRP A 111 18.55 8.98 3.61
CA TRP A 111 19.37 10.08 3.09
C TRP A 111 20.00 10.93 4.19
N PHE A 112 19.38 11.04 5.36
CA PHE A 112 19.97 11.77 6.50
C PHE A 112 21.03 10.95 7.27
N LYS A 113 21.63 9.93 6.64
CA LYS A 113 22.75 9.12 7.15
C LYS A 113 22.60 8.64 8.60
N PHE A 114 21.39 8.31 9.05
CA PHE A 114 21.16 7.84 10.43
C PHE A 114 22.03 6.63 10.80
N HIS A 115 22.39 5.76 9.85
CA HIS A 115 23.31 4.64 10.09
C HIS A 115 24.68 5.07 10.64
N SER A 116 25.16 6.26 10.28
CA SER A 116 26.42 6.82 10.82
C SER A 116 26.27 7.21 12.29
N LEU A 117 25.09 7.65 12.71
CA LEU A 117 24.80 8.04 14.09
C LEU A 117 24.65 6.83 15.03
N PHE A 118 24.32 5.65 14.48
CA PHE A 118 24.10 4.42 15.23
C PHE A 118 25.24 3.39 15.06
N HIS A 119 26.47 3.84 14.76
CA HIS A 119 27.66 2.96 14.65
C HIS A 119 27.42 1.74 13.74
N GLY A 120 26.79 1.98 12.58
CA GLY A 120 26.48 0.92 11.61
C GLY A 120 25.31 0.00 11.99
N HIS A 121 24.64 0.22 13.13
CA HIS A 121 23.38 -0.45 13.46
C HIS A 121 22.20 0.17 12.72
N ARG A 122 21.15 -0.62 12.51
CA ARG A 122 19.89 -0.15 11.93
C ARG A 122 19.22 0.85 12.88
N PRO A 123 18.87 2.06 12.42
CA PRO A 123 18.17 3.03 13.25
C PRO A 123 16.78 2.48 13.65
N PRO A 124 16.27 2.80 14.86
CA PRO A 124 14.94 2.38 15.30
C PRO A 124 13.83 2.72 14.29
N LEU A 125 13.95 3.88 13.65
CA LEU A 125 13.02 4.33 12.60
C LEU A 125 12.94 3.39 11.40
N SER A 126 14.00 2.62 11.08
CA SER A 126 13.93 1.60 10.02
C SER A 126 12.98 0.46 10.38
N TYR A 127 12.92 0.05 11.64
CA TYR A 127 11.95 -0.97 12.09
C TYR A 127 10.54 -0.42 12.07
N LEU A 128 10.36 0.82 12.54
CA LEU A 128 9.08 1.53 12.45
C LEU A 128 8.59 1.62 11.00
N HIS A 129 9.46 1.99 10.06
CA HIS A 129 9.12 2.06 8.63
C HIS A 129 8.65 0.71 8.08
N VAL A 130 9.31 -0.40 8.44
CA VAL A 130 8.88 -1.74 7.99
C VAL A 130 7.53 -2.12 8.60
N ILE A 131 7.35 -1.93 9.91
CA ILE A 131 6.11 -2.26 10.61
C ILE A 131 4.95 -1.43 10.07
N LEU A 132 5.12 -0.11 9.99
CA LEU A 132 4.13 0.81 9.45
C LEU A 132 3.76 0.46 8.01
N GLY A 133 4.74 0.16 7.16
CA GLY A 133 4.49 -0.25 5.78
C GLY A 133 3.65 -1.52 5.66
N LEU A 134 3.95 -2.54 6.49
CA LEU A 134 3.15 -3.77 6.52
C LEU A 134 1.74 -3.54 7.07
N SER A 135 1.59 -2.69 8.08
CA SER A 135 0.28 -2.30 8.62
C SER A 135 -0.55 -1.55 7.57
N ILE A 136 0.07 -0.68 6.76
CA ILE A 136 -0.61 0.01 5.65
C ILE A 136 -1.12 -0.99 4.61
N LEU A 137 -0.35 -2.01 4.25
CA LEU A 137 -0.79 -3.04 3.29
C LEU A 137 -1.93 -3.90 3.85
N ALA A 138 -1.87 -4.26 5.15
CA ALA A 138 -2.96 -4.94 5.82
C ALA A 138 -4.24 -4.09 5.85
N LEU A 139 -4.11 -2.83 6.26
CA LEU A 139 -5.21 -1.87 6.33
C LEU A 139 -5.82 -1.63 4.95
N ALA A 140 -4.99 -1.53 3.91
CA ALA A 140 -5.49 -1.37 2.55
C ALA A 140 -6.28 -2.59 2.05
N SER A 141 -5.83 -3.81 2.36
CA SER A 141 -6.61 -5.02 2.07
C SER A 141 -7.95 -4.99 2.79
N TYR A 142 -7.99 -4.62 4.07
CA TYR A 142 -9.23 -4.43 4.80
C TYR A 142 -10.11 -3.36 4.15
N GLN A 143 -9.52 -2.26 3.68
CA GLN A 143 -10.25 -1.15 3.11
C GLN A 143 -10.90 -1.47 1.77
N VAL A 144 -10.21 -2.24 0.92
CA VAL A 144 -10.78 -2.77 -0.32
C VAL A 144 -11.89 -3.77 0.00
N HIS A 145 -11.70 -4.67 0.97
CA HIS A 145 -12.77 -5.56 1.43
C HIS A 145 -14.00 -4.78 1.88
N TYR A 146 -13.81 -3.78 2.74
CA TYR A 146 -14.92 -3.00 3.25
C TYR A 146 -15.68 -2.27 2.13
N GLY A 147 -14.94 -1.72 1.16
CA GLY A 147 -15.53 -1.09 -0.03
C GLY A 147 -16.35 -2.07 -0.88
N LEU A 148 -15.86 -3.29 -1.09
CA LEU A 148 -16.52 -4.30 -1.91
C LEU A 148 -17.75 -4.92 -1.24
N TYR A 149 -17.71 -5.15 0.08
CA TYR A 149 -18.75 -5.89 0.79
C TYR A 149 -19.82 -5.00 1.45
N PHE A 150 -19.48 -3.77 1.81
CA PHE A 150 -20.39 -2.87 2.54
C PHE A 150 -20.65 -1.59 1.74
N GLU A 151 -19.60 -0.79 1.49
CA GLU A 151 -19.77 0.56 0.92
C GLU A 151 -20.46 0.54 -0.46
N TRP A 152 -20.14 -0.46 -1.29
CA TRP A 152 -20.78 -0.63 -2.59
C TRP A 152 -22.29 -0.82 -2.45
N ILE A 153 -22.73 -1.73 -1.57
CA ILE A 153 -24.16 -2.06 -1.40
C ILE A 153 -24.90 -0.91 -0.73
N ASP A 154 -24.28 -0.27 0.27
CA ASP A 154 -24.94 0.73 1.12
C ASP A 154 -25.14 2.07 0.41
N PHE A 155 -24.26 2.45 -0.54
CA PHE A 155 -24.24 3.80 -1.11
C PHE A 155 -24.35 3.89 -2.64
N VAL A 156 -24.09 2.81 -3.38
CA VAL A 156 -23.88 2.93 -4.83
C VAL A 156 -24.63 1.87 -5.64
N GLY A 157 -24.29 0.61 -5.43
CA GLY A 157 -24.57 -0.48 -6.35
C GLY A 157 -25.93 -1.10 -6.10
N VAL A 158 -26.80 -0.97 -7.10
CA VAL A 158 -28.02 -1.78 -7.17
C VAL A 158 -27.68 -3.23 -7.59
N GLN A 159 -26.54 -3.40 -8.26
CA GLN A 159 -26.03 -4.70 -8.73
C GLN A 159 -25.01 -5.30 -7.75
N PRO A 160 -25.01 -6.64 -7.57
CA PRO A 160 -24.03 -7.30 -6.73
C PRO A 160 -22.62 -7.20 -7.33
N ILE A 161 -21.60 -7.10 -6.46
CA ILE A 161 -20.21 -7.23 -6.91
C ILE A 161 -19.98 -8.65 -7.44
N PRO A 162 -19.40 -8.82 -8.65
CA PRO A 162 -19.11 -10.13 -9.19
C PRO A 162 -18.17 -10.95 -8.29
N THR A 163 -18.46 -12.25 -8.13
CA THR A 163 -17.66 -13.14 -7.27
C THR A 163 -16.17 -13.18 -7.66
N TRP A 164 -15.85 -13.04 -8.94
CA TRP A 164 -14.46 -13.01 -9.40
C TRP A 164 -13.67 -11.82 -8.83
N THR A 165 -14.32 -10.68 -8.58
CA THR A 165 -13.71 -9.51 -7.94
C THR A 165 -13.34 -9.81 -6.50
N LEU A 166 -14.23 -10.46 -5.76
CA LEU A 166 -14.01 -10.88 -4.37
C LEU A 166 -12.87 -11.92 -4.28
N ASN A 167 -12.88 -12.90 -5.19
CA ASN A 167 -11.81 -13.90 -5.29
C ASN A 167 -10.46 -13.26 -5.66
N THR A 168 -10.46 -12.24 -6.51
CA THR A 168 -9.25 -11.51 -6.90
C THR A 168 -8.66 -10.76 -5.71
N TRP A 169 -9.49 -10.05 -4.95
CA TRP A 169 -9.06 -9.40 -3.70
C TRP A 169 -8.41 -10.41 -2.75
N LEU A 170 -9.10 -11.53 -2.47
CA LEU A 170 -8.62 -12.56 -1.56
C LEU A 170 -7.29 -13.16 -2.06
N ALA A 171 -7.20 -13.47 -3.35
CA ALA A 171 -6.00 -14.01 -3.96
C ALA A 171 -4.80 -13.05 -3.84
N LEU A 172 -4.98 -11.76 -4.18
CA LEU A 172 -3.93 -10.75 -4.05
C LEU A 172 -3.42 -10.65 -2.61
N THR A 173 -4.33 -10.65 -1.64
CA THR A 173 -3.98 -10.60 -0.22
C THR A 173 -3.18 -11.83 0.22
N ILE A 174 -3.65 -13.04 -0.10
CA ILE A 174 -2.96 -14.29 0.27
C ILE A 174 -1.58 -14.35 -0.40
N ILE A 175 -1.51 -14.07 -1.70
CA ILE A 175 -0.27 -14.14 -2.47
C ILE A 175 0.77 -13.18 -1.90
N PHE A 176 0.38 -11.94 -1.60
CA PHE A 176 1.32 -10.97 -1.01
C PHE A 176 1.92 -11.49 0.31
N TRP A 177 1.09 -11.92 1.26
CA TRP A 177 1.57 -12.36 2.57
C TRP A 177 2.39 -13.65 2.49
N ALA A 178 2.00 -14.58 1.62
CA ALA A 178 2.75 -15.80 1.36
C ALA A 178 4.16 -15.48 0.80
N LEU A 179 4.23 -14.65 -0.25
CA LEU A 179 5.50 -14.24 -0.84
C LEU A 179 6.35 -13.44 0.15
N TYR A 180 5.75 -12.51 0.89
CA TYR A 180 6.47 -11.73 1.88
C TYR A 180 7.09 -12.63 2.97
N GLY A 181 6.32 -13.62 3.45
CA GLY A 181 6.77 -14.62 4.42
C GLY A 181 7.89 -15.52 3.87
N ILE A 182 7.77 -16.00 2.63
CA ILE A 182 8.84 -16.76 1.95
C ILE A 182 10.13 -15.92 1.89
N GLY A 183 10.03 -14.62 1.67
CA GLY A 183 11.16 -13.69 1.66
C GLY A 183 11.97 -13.67 2.97
N TRP A 184 11.43 -14.15 4.09
CA TRP A 184 12.19 -14.28 5.34
C TRP A 184 13.31 -15.32 5.28
N ALA A 185 13.28 -16.25 4.32
CA ALA A 185 14.40 -17.15 4.05
C ALA A 185 15.71 -16.39 3.75
N LEU A 186 15.64 -15.12 3.33
CA LEU A 186 16.80 -14.26 3.07
C LEU A 186 17.32 -13.49 4.30
N LEU A 187 16.65 -13.57 5.46
CA LEU A 187 17.08 -12.88 6.69
C LEU A 187 18.48 -13.29 7.17
N PRO A 188 18.87 -14.58 7.18
CA PRO A 188 20.23 -14.95 7.59
C PRO A 188 21.31 -14.28 6.74
N ARG A 189 21.08 -14.23 5.42
CA ARG A 189 21.98 -13.54 4.48
C ARG A 189 22.05 -12.05 4.78
N GLN A 190 20.90 -11.42 5.01
CA GLN A 190 20.80 -10.00 5.35
C GLN A 190 21.59 -9.66 6.62
N PHE A 191 21.43 -10.44 7.69
CA PHE A 191 22.14 -10.22 8.95
C PHE A 191 23.66 -10.42 8.82
N ARG A 192 24.09 -11.38 7.99
CA ARG A 192 25.52 -11.57 7.68
C ARG A 192 26.12 -10.34 6.99
N LEU A 193 25.46 -9.83 5.94
CA LEU A 193 25.92 -8.64 5.22
C LEU A 193 26.01 -7.41 6.13
N GLU A 194 25.06 -7.23 7.04
CA GLU A 194 25.09 -6.12 8.01
C GLU A 194 26.22 -6.27 9.03
N LYS A 195 26.52 -7.51 9.46
CA LYS A 195 27.65 -7.77 10.34
C LYS A 195 28.98 -7.43 9.65
N GLU A 196 29.15 -7.87 8.41
CA GLU A 196 30.34 -7.56 7.60
C GLU A 196 30.49 -6.04 7.38
N PHE A 197 29.38 -5.34 7.12
CA PHE A 197 29.38 -3.88 6.99
C PHE A 197 29.84 -3.17 8.28
N ARG A 198 29.33 -3.60 9.44
CA ARG A 198 29.77 -3.06 10.75
C ARG A 198 31.24 -3.31 11.01
N GLN A 199 31.73 -4.52 10.71
CA GLN A 199 33.16 -4.84 10.89
C GLN A 199 34.06 -3.96 10.04
N LYS A 200 33.66 -3.67 8.80
CA LYS A 200 34.40 -2.76 7.90
C LYS A 200 34.39 -1.30 8.35
N LEU A 201 33.30 -0.84 8.96
CA LEU A 201 33.25 0.51 9.53
C LEU A 201 34.23 0.63 10.69
N ASN A 202 34.15 -0.30 11.65
CA ASN A 202 35.01 -0.28 12.84
C ASN A 202 36.49 -0.53 12.56
N SER A 203 36.87 -1.08 11.40
CA SER A 203 38.27 -1.28 11.02
C SER A 203 38.91 -0.08 10.32
N ASN A 204 38.10 0.90 9.91
CA ASN A 204 38.53 2.11 9.20
C ASN A 204 38.52 3.37 10.09
N ASP A 205 38.05 3.24 11.34
CA ASP A 205 38.13 4.24 12.42
C ASP A 205 39.37 3.97 13.29
#